data_AF-A0A955DM58-F1
#
_entry.id   AF-A0A955DM58-F1
#
_cell.length_a   1.000
_cell.length_b   1.000
_cell.length_c   1.000
_cell.angle_alpha   90.00
_cell.angle_beta   90.00
_cell.angle_gamma   90.00
#
_symmetry.space_group_name_H-M   'P 1'
#
loop_
_entity.id
_entity.type
_entity.pdbx_description
1 polymer ?
#
loop_
_entity_poly.entity_id
_entity_poly.type
_entity_poly.pdbx_seq_one_letter_code
_entity_poly.pdbx_strand_id
1 'polypeptide(L)'
;MSCGGRTTRVQRRGMTTVELLIAVTITVVIGLSMTTVLTSVARGLSSTNGERSAMQRANVLSHRMLSYTETALAVIAADERGLAIWLHDESGEGKVNLLELRALCFDDDEQMMVMRRVEFPEAWTDEEQAAANTVVTSVEDPFTVMDQQEALGYVTTVPIVDGVSGFAVESSGASAVESPRFAVHVDVVIEMDHSEEVLLAVGLPMHMEPQ
;
A
#
# COMPACT_ATOMS: atom_id res chain seq x y z
N MET A 1 59.90 1.35 64.95
CA MET A 1 59.63 2.24 63.79
C MET A 1 58.12 2.34 63.63
N SER A 2 57.54 3.49 63.97
CA SER A 2 56.10 3.74 63.83
C SER A 2 55.88 4.78 62.74
N CYS A 3 55.32 4.36 61.61
CA CYS A 3 54.89 5.24 60.52
C CYS A 3 53.52 5.83 60.87
N GLY A 4 53.50 7.12 61.23
CA GLY A 4 52.26 7.87 61.44
C GLY A 4 51.67 8.37 60.12
N GLY A 5 50.54 7.81 59.72
CA GLY A 5 49.72 8.32 58.62
C GLY A 5 48.94 9.56 59.06
N ARG A 6 49.11 10.68 58.35
CA ARG A 6 48.28 11.89 58.53
C ARG A 6 46.92 11.66 57.84
N THR A 7 45.88 11.49 58.64
CA THR A 7 44.49 11.63 58.18
C THR A 7 44.17 13.10 57.98
N THR A 8 44.04 13.56 56.74
CA THR A 8 43.48 14.88 56.43
C THR A 8 41.98 14.86 56.75
N ARG A 9 41.58 15.67 57.73
CA ARG A 9 40.18 15.81 58.15
C ARG A 9 39.47 16.68 57.11
N VAL A 10 38.66 16.07 56.24
CA VAL A 10 37.84 16.80 55.27
C VAL A 10 36.74 17.54 56.03
N GLN A 11 36.85 18.86 56.08
CA GLN A 11 35.89 19.74 56.73
C GLN A 11 34.61 19.78 55.87
N ARG A 12 33.52 19.17 56.35
CA ARG A 12 32.22 19.20 55.68
C ARG A 12 31.57 20.57 55.92
N ARG A 13 31.64 21.44 54.91
CA ARG A 13 30.83 22.67 54.87
C ARG A 13 29.40 22.28 54.49
N GLY A 14 28.42 22.62 55.33
CA GLY A 14 27.00 22.45 54.99
C GLY A 14 26.64 23.38 53.84
N MET A 15 25.89 22.87 52.86
CA MET A 15 25.37 23.68 51.76
C MET A 15 24.47 24.78 52.30
N THR A 16 24.66 25.98 51.77
CA THR A 16 23.73 27.09 52.00
C THR A 16 22.44 26.84 51.22
N THR A 17 21.32 27.39 51.69
CA THR A 17 20.00 27.24 51.02
C THR A 17 20.02 27.78 49.58
N VAL A 18 20.85 28.80 49.31
CA VAL A 18 21.06 29.37 47.97
C VAL A 18 21.76 28.37 47.04
N GLU A 19 22.78 27.66 47.53
CA GLU A 19 23.47 26.62 46.73
C GLU A 19 22.52 25.47 46.37
N LEU A 20 21.63 25.08 47.28
CA LEU A 20 20.62 24.06 47.00
C LEU A 20 19.65 24.51 45.90
N LEU A 21 19.15 25.74 45.96
CA LEU A 21 18.25 26.28 44.93
C LEU A 21 18.93 26.35 43.56
N ILE A 22 20.18 26.79 43.51
CA ILE A 22 20.97 26.82 42.26
C ILE A 22 21.19 25.40 41.72
N ALA A 23 21.48 24.42 42.58
CA ALA A 23 21.64 23.04 42.15
C ALA A 23 20.35 22.44 41.57
N VAL A 24 19.20 22.72 42.19
CA VAL A 24 17.89 22.24 41.73
C VAL A 24 17.52 22.86 40.38
N THR A 25 17.71 24.18 40.19
CA THR A 25 17.39 24.82 38.90
C THR A 25 18.26 24.30 37.76
N ILE A 26 19.56 24.12 38.01
CA ILE A 26 20.47 23.50 37.03
C ILE A 26 20.01 22.08 36.69
N THR A 27 19.64 21.28 37.69
CA THR A 27 19.16 19.91 37.47
C THR A 27 17.88 19.88 36.63
N VAL A 28 16.94 20.78 36.89
CA VAL A 28 15.69 20.90 36.12
C VAL A 28 15.98 21.29 34.67
N VAL A 29 16.86 22.26 34.42
CA VAL A 29 17.22 22.71 33.06
C VAL A 29 17.92 21.60 32.29
N ILE A 30 18.84 20.87 32.91
CA ILE A 30 19.53 19.74 32.28
C ILE A 30 18.54 18.61 32.00
N GLY A 31 17.66 18.29 32.95
CA GLY A 31 16.62 17.28 32.79
C GLY A 31 15.70 17.59 31.61
N LEU A 32 15.20 18.83 31.53
CA LEU A 32 14.40 19.30 30.40
C LEU A 32 15.16 19.17 29.07
N SER A 33 16.42 19.62 29.04
CA SER A 33 17.25 19.55 27.83
C SER A 33 17.43 18.10 27.34
N MET A 34 17.66 17.15 28.26
CA MET A 34 17.77 15.73 27.93
C MET A 34 16.45 15.16 27.41
N THR A 35 15.31 15.51 28.00
CA THR A 35 14.00 15.04 27.54
C THR A 35 13.68 15.48 26.11
N THR A 36 14.05 16.72 25.73
CA THR A 36 13.85 17.21 24.37
C THR A 36 14.69 16.43 23.35
N VAL A 37 15.95 16.15 23.67
CA VAL A 37 16.84 15.36 22.79
C VAL A 37 16.32 13.93 22.65
N LEU A 38 15.94 13.28 23.75
CA LEU A 38 15.37 11.92 23.70
C LEU A 38 14.08 11.87 22.89
N THR A 39 13.21 12.87 23.03
CA THR A 39 11.97 12.96 22.26
C THR A 39 12.26 13.14 20.76
N SER A 40 13.23 13.98 20.41
CA SER A 40 13.67 14.18 19.02
C SER A 40 14.23 12.90 18.41
N VAL A 41 15.10 12.19 19.14
CA VAL A 41 15.65 10.89 18.70
C VAL A 41 14.55 9.83 18.57
N ALA A 42 13.63 9.75 19.52
CA ALA A 42 12.51 8.80 19.47
C ALA A 42 11.60 9.06 18.26
N ARG A 43 11.34 10.34 17.93
CA ARG A 43 10.60 10.71 16.72
C ARG A 43 11.36 10.32 15.45
N GLY A 44 12.66 10.59 15.39
CA GLY A 44 13.49 10.20 14.24
C GLY A 44 13.52 8.69 14.00
N LEU A 45 13.63 7.88 15.07
CA LEU A 45 13.59 6.43 14.97
C LEU A 45 12.21 5.91 14.54
N SER A 46 11.13 6.56 14.99
CA SER A 46 9.76 6.18 14.62
C SER A 46 9.50 6.48 13.14
N SER A 47 9.85 7.67 12.64
CA SER A 47 9.68 8.01 11.22
C SER A 47 10.50 7.10 10.30
N THR A 48 11.75 6.78 10.68
CA THR A 48 12.59 5.87 9.88
C THR A 48 11.97 4.47 9.77
N ASN A 49 11.30 3.99 10.83
CA ASN A 49 10.62 2.70 10.79
C ASN A 49 9.35 2.75 9.94
N GLY A 50 8.57 3.84 10.02
CA GLY A 50 7.40 4.07 9.18
C GLY A 50 7.75 4.12 7.70
N GLU A 51 8.76 4.90 7.32
CA GLU A 51 9.27 5.02 5.95
C GLU A 51 9.72 3.66 5.39
N ARG A 52 10.45 2.87 6.18
CA ARG A 52 10.86 1.51 5.77
C ARG A 52 9.66 0.60 5.54
N SER A 53 8.65 0.68 6.40
CA SER A 53 7.43 -0.12 6.29
C SER A 53 6.64 0.25 5.03
N ALA A 54 6.48 1.54 4.73
CA ALA A 54 5.82 1.98 3.51
C ALA A 54 6.61 1.61 2.25
N MET A 55 7.94 1.73 2.28
CA MET A 55 8.76 1.29 1.15
C MET A 55 8.66 -0.22 0.91
N GLN A 56 8.50 -1.03 1.97
CA GLN A 56 8.22 -2.46 1.82
C GLN A 56 6.84 -2.71 1.19
N ARG A 57 5.79 -2.01 1.66
CA ARG A 57 4.44 -2.09 1.05
C ARG A 57 4.45 -1.68 -0.41
N ALA A 58 5.09 -0.57 -0.74
CA ALA A 58 5.26 -0.08 -2.10
C ALA A 58 5.92 -1.14 -2.99
N ASN A 59 7.01 -1.77 -2.54
CA ASN A 59 7.68 -2.82 -3.30
C ASN A 59 6.79 -4.07 -3.50
N VAL A 60 6.05 -4.48 -2.47
CA VAL A 60 5.11 -5.61 -2.57
C VAL A 60 4.00 -5.29 -3.58
N LEU A 61 3.45 -4.08 -3.51
CA LEU A 61 2.46 -3.59 -4.46
C LEU A 61 3.01 -3.60 -5.89
N SER A 62 4.20 -3.03 -6.14
CA SER A 62 4.85 -3.03 -7.45
C SER A 62 4.98 -4.45 -8.01
N HIS A 63 5.52 -5.38 -7.20
CA HIS A 63 5.71 -6.76 -7.65
C HIS A 63 4.39 -7.48 -7.95
N ARG A 64 3.36 -7.28 -7.12
CA ARG A 64 2.05 -7.90 -7.34
C ARG A 64 1.34 -7.30 -8.56
N MET A 65 1.35 -5.98 -8.70
CA MET A 65 0.80 -5.32 -9.89
C MET A 65 1.49 -5.80 -11.17
N LEU A 66 2.83 -5.81 -11.18
CA LEU A 66 3.60 -6.33 -12.31
C LEU A 66 3.21 -7.77 -12.65
N SER A 67 3.05 -8.64 -11.64
CA SER A 67 2.65 -10.03 -11.87
C SER A 67 1.29 -10.19 -12.54
N TYR A 68 0.35 -9.26 -12.30
CA TYR A 68 -0.96 -9.27 -12.96
C TYR A 68 -0.89 -8.65 -14.36
N THR A 69 -0.03 -7.66 -14.57
CA THR A 69 0.06 -6.91 -15.83
C THR A 69 0.99 -7.55 -16.86
N GLU A 70 1.98 -8.34 -16.42
CA GLU A 70 2.92 -9.03 -17.32
C GLU A 70 2.20 -10.00 -18.27
N THR A 71 1.16 -10.67 -17.78
CA THR A 71 0.37 -11.59 -18.59
C THR A 71 -0.80 -10.91 -19.28
N ALA A 72 -1.20 -9.70 -18.85
CA ALA A 72 -2.39 -9.04 -19.34
C ALA A 72 -2.27 -8.58 -20.81
N LEU A 73 -3.38 -8.73 -21.54
CA LEU A 73 -3.55 -8.32 -22.92
C LEU A 73 -3.99 -6.86 -23.04
N ALA A 74 -4.93 -6.41 -22.21
CA ALA A 74 -5.39 -5.02 -22.24
C ALA A 74 -5.87 -4.55 -20.87
N VAL A 75 -5.85 -3.23 -20.68
CA VAL A 75 -6.65 -2.57 -19.65
C VAL A 75 -7.99 -2.23 -20.29
N ILE A 76 -9.08 -2.74 -19.73
CA ILE A 76 -10.43 -2.51 -20.26
C ILE A 76 -10.99 -1.19 -19.73
N ALA A 77 -10.76 -0.92 -18.45
CA ALA A 77 -11.17 0.32 -17.81
C ALA A 77 -10.15 0.73 -16.75
N ALA A 78 -9.99 2.05 -16.58
CA ALA A 78 -9.16 2.65 -15.55
C ALA A 78 -9.90 3.88 -15.02
N ASP A 79 -10.18 3.90 -13.72
CA ASP A 79 -10.84 5.02 -13.05
C ASP A 79 -10.41 5.10 -11.56
N GLU A 80 -11.10 5.93 -10.78
CA GLU A 80 -10.84 6.12 -9.35
C GLU A 80 -11.12 4.85 -8.52
N ARG A 81 -11.95 3.93 -9.01
CA ARG A 81 -12.23 2.65 -8.34
C ARG A 81 -11.10 1.65 -8.56
N GLY A 82 -10.39 1.73 -9.67
CA GLY A 82 -9.35 0.76 -9.96
C GLY A 82 -8.93 0.62 -11.43
N LEU A 83 -8.35 -0.54 -11.71
CA LEU A 83 -7.93 -1.00 -13.02
C LEU A 83 -8.61 -2.33 -13.36
N ALA A 84 -9.39 -2.37 -14.42
CA ALA A 84 -9.93 -3.61 -14.98
C ALA A 84 -9.00 -4.09 -16.10
N ILE A 85 -8.48 -5.31 -15.98
CA ILE A 85 -7.52 -5.90 -16.92
C ILE A 85 -8.08 -7.19 -17.52
N TRP A 86 -7.81 -7.38 -18.81
CA TRP A 86 -8.05 -8.61 -19.54
C TRP A 86 -6.78 -9.46 -19.52
N LEU A 87 -6.82 -10.61 -18.84
CA LEU A 87 -5.62 -11.39 -18.56
C LEU A 87 -5.17 -12.24 -19.75
N HIS A 88 -6.07 -12.95 -20.41
CA HIS A 88 -5.78 -13.80 -21.56
C HIS A 88 -7.05 -14.05 -22.36
N ASP A 89 -6.91 -14.42 -23.63
CA ASP A 89 -8.01 -14.86 -24.50
C ASP A 89 -8.03 -16.39 -24.54
N GLU A 90 -8.75 -17.00 -23.58
CA GLU A 90 -8.87 -18.45 -23.50
C GLU A 90 -9.86 -18.99 -24.55
N SER A 91 -10.89 -18.21 -24.90
CA SER A 91 -11.86 -18.60 -25.93
C SER A 91 -11.32 -18.44 -27.35
N GLY A 92 -10.32 -17.58 -27.56
CA GLY A 92 -9.77 -17.26 -28.88
C GLY A 92 -10.71 -16.41 -29.73
N GLU A 93 -11.69 -15.77 -29.11
CA GLU A 93 -12.70 -14.95 -29.80
C GLU A 93 -12.29 -13.48 -29.92
N GLY A 94 -11.17 -13.09 -29.29
CA GLY A 94 -10.72 -11.70 -29.24
C GLY A 94 -11.62 -10.81 -28.38
N LYS A 95 -12.40 -11.40 -27.46
CA LYS A 95 -13.37 -10.70 -26.61
C LYS A 95 -13.11 -11.01 -25.15
N VAL A 96 -13.41 -10.04 -24.29
CA VAL A 96 -13.20 -10.19 -22.85
C VAL A 96 -14.32 -11.04 -22.25
N ASN A 97 -13.98 -12.23 -21.75
CA ASN A 97 -14.94 -13.02 -20.98
C ASN A 97 -14.86 -12.72 -19.47
N LEU A 98 -15.93 -12.98 -18.73
CA LEU A 98 -15.99 -12.77 -17.28
C LEU A 98 -14.84 -13.46 -16.53
N LEU A 99 -14.53 -14.71 -16.88
CA LEU A 99 -13.46 -15.49 -16.22
C LEU A 99 -12.05 -14.95 -16.51
N GLU A 100 -11.88 -14.19 -17.58
CA GLU A 100 -10.61 -13.61 -18.02
C GLU A 100 -10.39 -12.20 -17.43
N LEU A 101 -11.46 -11.58 -16.94
CA LEU A 101 -11.45 -10.25 -16.36
C LEU A 101 -10.89 -10.29 -14.92
N ARG A 102 -9.98 -9.37 -14.62
CA ARG A 102 -9.52 -9.10 -13.24
C ARG A 102 -9.69 -7.62 -12.97
N ALA A 103 -10.19 -7.27 -11.79
CA ALA A 103 -10.30 -5.89 -11.36
C ALA A 103 -9.38 -5.65 -10.16
N LEU A 104 -8.37 -4.80 -10.32
CA LEU A 104 -7.55 -4.30 -9.24
C LEU A 104 -8.25 -3.06 -8.68
N CYS A 105 -8.93 -3.20 -7.54
CA CYS A 105 -9.74 -2.14 -6.96
C CYS A 105 -9.05 -1.53 -5.74
N PHE A 106 -9.26 -0.24 -5.54
CA PHE A 106 -8.98 0.44 -4.29
C PHE A 106 -10.23 0.40 -3.41
N ASP A 107 -10.08 -0.15 -2.20
CA ASP A 107 -11.09 -0.15 -1.16
C ASP A 107 -10.76 0.99 -0.19
N ASP A 108 -11.54 2.07 -0.26
CA ASP A 108 -11.37 3.26 0.60
C ASP A 108 -11.83 3.00 2.04
N ASP A 109 -12.77 2.08 2.25
CA ASP A 109 -13.26 1.76 3.60
C ASP A 109 -12.21 0.96 4.38
N GLU A 110 -11.57 -0.02 3.73
CA GLU A 110 -10.52 -0.86 4.32
C GLU A 110 -9.10 -0.30 4.10
N GLN A 111 -8.96 0.80 3.34
CA GLN A 111 -7.69 1.44 3.01
C GLN A 111 -6.69 0.45 2.40
N MET A 112 -7.14 -0.32 1.41
CA MET A 112 -6.37 -1.40 0.82
C MET A 112 -6.63 -1.57 -0.68
N MET A 113 -5.64 -2.13 -1.36
CA MET A 113 -5.79 -2.57 -2.74
C MET A 113 -6.16 -4.04 -2.77
N VAL A 114 -7.16 -4.39 -3.57
CA VAL A 114 -7.65 -5.77 -3.74
C VAL A 114 -7.67 -6.16 -5.20
N MET A 115 -7.51 -7.45 -5.47
CA MET A 115 -7.78 -8.06 -6.78
C MET A 115 -9.09 -8.83 -6.67
N ARG A 116 -10.06 -8.46 -7.51
CA ARG A 116 -11.34 -9.14 -7.67
C ARG A 116 -11.31 -9.96 -8.96
N ARG A 117 -11.79 -11.20 -8.86
CA ARG A 117 -11.96 -12.10 -10.00
C ARG A 117 -13.24 -12.90 -9.88
N VAL A 118 -13.83 -13.25 -11.00
CA VAL A 118 -14.95 -14.20 -11.03
C VAL A 118 -14.40 -15.62 -10.86
N GLU A 119 -15.02 -16.38 -9.97
CA GLU A 119 -14.74 -17.79 -9.70
C GLU A 119 -16.07 -18.51 -9.50
N PHE A 120 -16.47 -19.32 -10.49
CA PHE A 120 -17.70 -20.10 -10.41
C PHE A 120 -17.53 -21.30 -9.46
N PRO A 121 -18.63 -21.82 -8.87
CA PRO A 121 -18.56 -22.96 -7.96
C PRO A 121 -17.94 -24.20 -8.61
N GLU A 122 -17.05 -24.90 -7.90
CA GLU A 122 -16.42 -26.15 -8.38
C GLU A 122 -17.44 -27.27 -8.70
N ALA A 123 -18.65 -27.17 -8.16
CA ALA A 123 -19.73 -28.13 -8.41
C ALA A 123 -20.38 -27.96 -9.80
N TRP A 124 -20.12 -26.85 -10.49
CA TRP A 124 -20.67 -26.60 -11.82
C TRP A 124 -19.95 -27.42 -12.88
N THR A 125 -20.74 -27.95 -13.81
CA THR A 125 -20.23 -28.60 -15.03
C THR A 125 -19.58 -27.58 -15.95
N ASP A 126 -18.69 -28.04 -16.83
CA ASP A 126 -18.04 -27.19 -17.84
C ASP A 126 -19.07 -26.46 -18.72
N GLU A 127 -20.21 -27.09 -19.01
CA GLU A 127 -21.30 -26.49 -19.79
C GLU A 127 -21.99 -25.34 -19.04
N GLU A 128 -22.21 -25.48 -17.73
CA GLU A 128 -22.78 -24.43 -16.89
C GLU A 128 -21.82 -23.25 -16.75
N GLN A 129 -20.53 -23.53 -16.54
CA GLN A 129 -19.50 -22.49 -16.48
C GLN A 129 -19.38 -21.75 -17.81
N ALA A 130 -19.37 -22.47 -18.94
CA ALA A 130 -19.33 -21.85 -20.27
C ALA A 130 -20.58 -21.00 -20.55
N ALA A 131 -21.77 -21.46 -20.12
CA ALA A 131 -23.02 -20.70 -20.28
C ALA A 131 -23.05 -19.42 -19.43
N ALA A 132 -22.43 -19.44 -18.25
CA ALA A 132 -22.34 -18.29 -17.35
C ALA A 132 -21.17 -17.35 -17.68
N ASN A 133 -20.13 -17.84 -18.34
CA ASN A 133 -18.97 -17.06 -18.77
C ASN A 133 -19.33 -16.17 -19.98
N THR A 134 -20.12 -15.13 -19.71
CA THR A 134 -20.57 -14.19 -20.74
C THR A 134 -19.46 -13.23 -21.15
N VAL A 135 -19.54 -12.74 -22.40
CA VAL A 135 -18.68 -11.67 -22.89
C VAL A 135 -19.04 -10.36 -22.18
N VAL A 136 -18.04 -9.68 -21.65
CA VAL A 136 -18.13 -8.30 -21.14
C VAL A 136 -18.02 -7.36 -22.33
N THR A 137 -19.09 -6.64 -22.63
CA THR A 137 -19.10 -5.76 -23.81
C THR A 137 -18.39 -4.44 -23.52
N SER A 138 -17.84 -3.80 -24.56
CA SER A 138 -17.12 -2.51 -24.43
C SER A 138 -17.98 -1.33 -23.97
N VAL A 139 -19.30 -1.49 -23.94
CA VAL A 139 -20.26 -0.49 -23.42
C VAL A 139 -20.51 -0.68 -21.93
N GLU A 140 -20.26 -1.87 -21.39
CA GLU A 140 -20.48 -2.19 -19.99
C GLU A 140 -19.28 -1.76 -19.17
N ASP A 141 -19.57 -1.10 -18.05
CA ASP A 141 -18.57 -0.79 -17.04
C ASP A 141 -18.11 -2.09 -16.35
N PRO A 142 -16.85 -2.53 -16.51
CA PRO A 142 -16.38 -3.81 -15.99
C PRO A 142 -16.51 -3.93 -14.47
N PHE A 143 -16.42 -2.81 -13.75
CA PHE A 143 -16.57 -2.78 -12.30
C PHE A 143 -18.02 -3.04 -11.88
N THR A 144 -19.00 -2.44 -12.58
CA THR A 144 -20.42 -2.74 -12.36
C THR A 144 -20.73 -4.21 -12.63
N VAL A 145 -20.13 -4.79 -13.67
CA VAL A 145 -20.27 -6.23 -13.96
C VAL A 145 -19.70 -7.08 -12.83
N MET A 146 -18.54 -6.73 -12.29
CA MET A 146 -17.96 -7.39 -11.11
C MET A 146 -18.87 -7.27 -9.87
N ASP A 147 -19.45 -6.11 -9.61
CA ASP A 147 -20.37 -5.90 -8.48
C ASP A 147 -21.63 -6.78 -8.60
N GLN A 148 -22.13 -6.97 -9.82
CA GLN A 148 -23.24 -7.90 -10.08
C GLN A 148 -22.86 -9.35 -9.80
N GLN A 149 -21.66 -9.79 -10.21
CA GLN A 149 -21.18 -11.14 -9.93
C GLN A 149 -20.88 -11.34 -8.44
N GLU A 150 -20.42 -10.31 -7.73
CA GLU A 150 -20.22 -10.35 -6.29
C GLU A 150 -21.54 -10.49 -5.54
N ALA A 151 -22.59 -9.79 -5.96
CA ALA A 151 -23.93 -9.95 -5.39
C ALA A 151 -24.49 -11.37 -5.56
N LEU A 152 -24.01 -12.13 -6.56
CA LEU A 152 -24.33 -13.54 -6.77
C LEU A 152 -23.40 -14.50 -5.99
N GLY A 153 -22.34 -13.99 -5.37
CA GLY A 153 -21.36 -14.79 -4.63
C GLY A 153 -20.31 -15.47 -5.51
N TYR A 154 -20.11 -14.99 -6.74
CA TYR A 154 -19.14 -15.55 -7.69
C TYR A 154 -17.83 -14.75 -7.78
N VAL A 155 -17.62 -13.76 -6.92
CA VAL A 155 -16.37 -12.97 -6.91
C VAL A 155 -15.51 -13.42 -5.74
N THR A 156 -14.25 -13.71 -6.04
CA THR A 156 -13.19 -13.89 -5.06
C THR A 156 -12.34 -12.64 -4.99
N THR A 157 -12.19 -12.11 -3.77
CA THR A 157 -11.39 -10.93 -3.47
C THR A 157 -10.09 -11.34 -2.79
N VAL A 158 -8.96 -10.89 -3.33
CA VAL A 158 -7.62 -11.20 -2.82
C VAL A 158 -6.91 -9.91 -2.44
N PRO A 159 -6.47 -9.75 -1.18
CA PRO A 159 -5.76 -8.55 -0.74
C PRO A 159 -4.38 -8.44 -1.42
N ILE A 160 -4.09 -7.28 -2.02
CA ILE A 160 -2.80 -6.97 -2.66
C ILE A 160 -1.87 -6.29 -1.66
N VAL A 161 -2.30 -5.20 -1.05
CA VAL A 161 -1.54 -4.46 -0.05
C VAL A 161 -2.50 -3.66 0.81
N ASP A 162 -2.15 -3.48 2.08
CA ASP A 162 -2.85 -2.65 3.04
C ASP A 162 -2.23 -1.25 3.13
N GLY A 163 -2.86 -0.35 3.87
CA GLY A 163 -2.31 0.98 4.14
C GLY A 163 -2.16 1.83 2.89
N VAL A 164 -3.17 1.78 2.02
CA VAL A 164 -3.29 2.64 0.84
C VAL A 164 -4.37 3.68 1.12
N SER A 165 -4.09 4.95 0.87
CA SER A 165 -5.01 6.07 1.10
C SER A 165 -5.46 6.76 -0.18
N GLY A 166 -4.91 6.37 -1.33
CA GLY A 166 -5.19 7.01 -2.60
C GLY A 166 -4.73 6.15 -3.75
N PHE A 167 -5.46 6.22 -4.85
CA PHE A 167 -5.18 5.50 -6.07
C PHE A 167 -5.62 6.35 -7.27
N ALA A 168 -4.75 6.47 -8.26
CA ALA A 168 -5.08 7.09 -9.53
C ALA A 168 -4.32 6.40 -10.67
N VAL A 169 -4.92 6.40 -11.86
CA VAL A 169 -4.32 5.83 -13.07
C VAL A 169 -4.27 6.89 -14.15
N GLU A 170 -3.09 7.05 -14.75
CA GLU A 170 -2.88 7.87 -15.93
C GLU A 170 -2.52 6.97 -17.11
N SER A 171 -3.29 7.08 -18.20
CA SER A 171 -3.03 6.36 -19.45
C SER A 171 -2.38 7.29 -20.48
N SER A 172 -1.45 6.77 -21.28
CA SER A 172 -0.79 7.57 -22.32
C SER A 172 -1.63 7.78 -23.60
N GLY A 173 -2.67 6.96 -23.81
CA GLY A 173 -3.53 6.97 -25.00
C GLY A 173 -4.84 7.73 -24.83
N ALA A 174 -5.65 7.76 -25.89
CA ALA A 174 -6.97 8.39 -25.89
C ALA A 174 -8.00 7.62 -25.04
N SER A 175 -7.76 6.33 -24.85
CA SER A 175 -8.52 5.44 -23.98
C SER A 175 -7.59 4.51 -23.21
N ALA A 176 -8.11 3.93 -22.12
CA ALA A 176 -7.38 2.91 -21.36
C ALA A 176 -7.10 1.65 -22.21
N VAL A 177 -8.04 1.31 -23.11
CA VAL A 177 -7.98 0.14 -23.99
C VAL A 177 -6.85 0.22 -25.01
N GLU A 178 -6.60 1.40 -25.58
CA GLU A 178 -5.55 1.60 -26.60
C GLU A 178 -4.14 1.81 -25.99
N SER A 179 -4.06 1.89 -24.66
CA SER A 179 -2.83 2.28 -23.98
C SER A 179 -2.00 1.06 -23.59
N PRO A 180 -0.84 0.78 -24.21
CA PRO A 180 0.04 -0.31 -23.79
C PRO A 180 0.84 0.01 -22.52
N ARG A 181 0.75 1.25 -22.01
CA ARG A 181 1.48 1.76 -20.85
C ARG A 181 0.61 2.69 -20.04
N PHE A 182 0.76 2.62 -18.73
CA PHE A 182 0.04 3.45 -17.78
C PHE A 182 0.93 3.74 -16.58
N ALA A 183 0.72 4.91 -15.99
CA ALA A 183 1.26 5.29 -14.70
C ALA A 183 0.17 5.05 -13.66
N VAL A 184 0.52 4.37 -12.58
CA VAL A 184 -0.37 4.15 -11.45
C VAL A 184 0.24 4.86 -10.25
N HIS A 185 -0.52 5.80 -9.70
CA HIS A 185 -0.18 6.59 -8.53
C HIS A 185 -0.88 5.96 -7.34
N VAL A 186 -0.12 5.59 -6.31
CA VAL A 186 -0.68 4.99 -5.10
C VAL A 186 -0.12 5.68 -3.88
N ASP A 187 -1.00 6.24 -3.06
CA ASP A 187 -0.60 6.86 -1.80
C ASP A 187 -0.54 5.80 -0.71
N VAL A 188 0.67 5.56 -0.18
CA VAL A 188 0.89 4.57 0.88
C VAL A 188 1.02 5.28 2.22
N VAL A 189 0.15 4.92 3.16
CA VAL A 189 0.14 5.46 4.53
C VAL A 189 1.42 5.06 5.25
N ILE A 190 2.16 6.03 5.80
CA ILE A 190 3.34 5.82 6.66
C ILE A 190 2.96 5.93 8.13
N GLU A 191 2.22 6.99 8.48
CA GLU A 191 1.72 7.30 9.81
C GLU A 191 0.31 7.92 9.68
N MET A 192 -0.42 8.08 10.79
CA MET A 192 -1.85 8.45 10.85
C MET A 192 -2.31 9.69 10.05
N ASP A 193 -1.39 10.49 9.52
CA ASP A 193 -1.68 11.70 8.74
C ASP A 193 -0.59 11.98 7.67
N HIS A 194 0.24 10.98 7.35
CA HIS A 194 1.31 11.11 6.35
C HIS A 194 1.28 9.92 5.40
N SER A 195 1.07 10.20 4.12
CA SER A 195 1.19 9.26 3.02
C SER A 195 2.35 9.68 2.11
N GLU A 196 2.95 8.70 1.44
CA GLU A 196 3.89 8.93 0.35
C GLU A 196 3.31 8.39 -0.95
N GLU A 197 3.40 9.20 -1.99
CA GLU A 197 2.99 8.82 -3.34
C GLU A 197 4.03 7.88 -3.95
N VAL A 198 3.56 6.73 -4.42
CA VAL A 198 4.35 5.76 -5.16
C VAL A 198 3.88 5.76 -6.60
N LEU A 199 4.79 6.14 -7.49
CA LEU A 199 4.56 6.09 -8.94
C LEU A 199 5.03 4.75 -9.52
N LEU A 200 4.11 4.02 -10.13
CA LEU A 200 4.34 2.74 -10.79
C LEU A 200 4.16 2.89 -12.29
N ALA A 201 5.24 2.73 -13.04
CA ALA A 201 5.16 2.64 -14.49
C ALA A 201 4.89 1.17 -14.89
N VAL A 202 3.72 0.93 -15.46
CA VAL A 202 3.27 -0.41 -15.85
C VAL A 202 3.15 -0.47 -17.36
N GLY A 203 3.56 -1.59 -17.95
CA GLY A 203 3.45 -1.85 -19.38
C GLY A 203 2.85 -3.22 -19.65
N LEU A 204 2.13 -3.33 -20.76
CA LEU A 204 1.56 -4.57 -21.28
C LEU A 204 2.45 -5.07 -22.42
N PRO A 205 3.35 -6.04 -22.17
CA PRO A 205 4.23 -6.54 -23.23
C PRO A 205 3.48 -7.29 -24.32
N MET A 206 2.31 -7.85 -24.00
CA MET A 206 1.47 -8.65 -24.88
C MET A 206 0.20 -7.89 -25.31
N HIS A 207 0.30 -6.57 -25.44
CA HIS A 207 -0.86 -5.72 -25.64
C HIS A 207 -1.70 -6.14 -26.87
N MET A 208 -3.00 -6.37 -26.66
CA MET A 208 -3.97 -6.72 -27.68
C MET A 208 -5.33 -6.08 -27.35
N GLU A 209 -5.85 -5.28 -28.27
CA GLU A 209 -7.17 -4.67 -28.13
C GLU A 209 -8.28 -5.72 -28.34
N PRO A 210 -9.35 -5.71 -27.53
CA PRO A 210 -10.53 -6.55 -27.78
C PRO A 210 -11.26 -6.10 -29.06
N GLN A 211 -11.81 -7.07 -29.81
CA GLN A 211 -12.49 -6.87 -31.10
C GLN A 211 -14.00 -6.61 -30.98
#